data_AF-A0A5E7DTC8-F1
#
_entry.id   AF-A0A5E7DTC8-F1
#
_cell.length_a   1.000
_cell.length_b   1.000
_cell.length_c   1.000
_cell.angle_alpha   90.00
_cell.angle_beta   90.00
_cell.angle_gamma   90.00
#
_symmetry.space_group_name_H-M   'P 1'
#
loop_
_entity.id
_entity.type
_entity.pdbx_description
1 polymer ?
#
loop_
_entity_poly.entity_id
_entity_poly.type
_entity_poly.pdbx_seq_one_letter_code
_entity_poly.pdbx_strand_id
1 'polypeptide(L)'
;MDPTEIEDTDDWLGSPTPLETCRHSLLMYENEVQELTLQLRQAREKIFKLVEMHAEVAKERDTLRAQLATAKAETAAANRRATDIETKTNWELMANNKHITELSTQIRLLKGENPHADPFPHQRDNSRT
;
A
#
# COMPACT_ATOMS: atom_id res chain seq x y z
N MET A 1 -5.31 91.57 9.65
CA MET A 1 -5.31 90.10 9.51
C MET A 1 -5.90 89.82 8.15
N ASP A 2 -5.08 89.31 7.24
CA ASP A 2 -5.50 88.96 5.88
C ASP A 2 -6.49 87.78 6.00
N PRO A 3 -7.71 87.84 5.44
CA PRO A 3 -8.73 86.79 5.59
C PRO A 3 -8.34 85.41 5.05
N THR A 4 -7.16 85.27 4.43
CA THR A 4 -6.63 84.04 3.83
C THR A 4 -5.45 83.42 4.58
N GLU A 5 -4.93 84.05 5.64
CA GLU A 5 -3.95 83.41 6.53
C GLU A 5 -4.69 82.42 7.43
N ILE A 6 -4.61 81.13 7.08
CA ILE A 6 -5.02 80.03 7.95
C ILE A 6 -3.92 79.91 9.02
N GLU A 7 -4.33 79.92 10.29
CA GLU A 7 -3.44 79.73 11.45
C GLU A 7 -2.71 78.39 11.33
N ASP A 8 -1.40 78.38 11.59
CA ASP A 8 -0.59 77.16 11.55
C ASP A 8 -1.01 76.26 12.71
N THR A 9 -1.82 75.24 12.38
CA THR A 9 -2.45 74.35 13.36
C THR A 9 -1.61 73.10 13.63
N ASP A 10 -0.37 73.01 13.14
CA ASP A 10 0.47 71.82 13.26
C ASP A 10 0.71 71.39 14.73
N ASP A 11 0.63 72.33 15.68
CA ASP A 11 0.75 72.08 17.12
C ASP A 11 -0.60 71.88 17.84
N TRP A 12 -1.75 72.02 17.15
CA TRP A 12 -3.03 72.24 17.83
C TRP A 12 -3.72 70.97 18.33
N LEU A 13 -3.25 69.81 17.92
CA LEU A 13 -3.71 68.51 18.37
C LEU A 13 -2.46 67.68 18.53
N GLY A 14 -2.35 66.87 19.59
CA GLY A 14 -1.25 65.92 19.83
C GLY A 14 -1.15 64.81 18.77
N SER A 15 -1.25 65.21 17.51
CA SER A 15 -1.00 64.47 16.31
C SER A 15 0.50 64.30 16.20
N PRO A 16 0.97 63.07 15.98
CA PRO A 16 2.39 62.80 15.91
C PRO A 16 3.00 63.62 14.79
N THR A 17 4.12 64.27 15.08
CA THR A 17 4.89 64.97 14.06
C THR A 17 5.29 63.99 12.95
N PRO A 18 5.50 64.45 11.71
CA PRO A 18 5.95 63.56 10.63
C PRO A 18 7.20 62.74 10.99
N LEU A 19 8.10 63.31 11.78
CA LEU A 19 9.29 62.62 12.29
C LEU A 19 8.93 61.49 13.26
N GLU A 20 7.97 61.71 14.17
CA GLU A 20 7.48 60.68 15.09
C GLU A 20 6.77 59.55 14.35
N THR A 21 5.94 59.88 13.36
CA THR A 21 5.31 58.88 12.47
C THR A 21 6.36 58.06 11.76
N CYS A 22 7.37 58.70 11.13
CA CYS A 22 8.46 58.00 10.47
C CYS A 22 9.22 57.07 11.43
N ARG A 23 9.53 57.53 12.65
CA ARG A 23 10.21 56.72 13.67
C ARG A 23 9.37 55.52 14.08
N HIS A 24 8.08 55.71 14.27
CA HIS A 24 7.15 54.62 14.60
C HIS A 24 7.07 53.60 13.46
N SER A 25 6.94 54.05 12.20
CA SER A 25 6.93 53.16 11.04
C SER A 25 8.23 52.36 10.91
N LEU A 26 9.39 52.98 11.15
CA LEU A 26 10.67 52.27 11.15
C LEU A 26 10.71 51.15 12.20
N LEU A 27 10.25 51.41 13.42
CA LEU A 27 10.18 50.39 14.48
C LEU A 27 9.22 49.25 14.12
N MET A 28 8.08 49.55 13.48
CA MET A 28 7.15 48.53 13.01
C MET A 28 7.77 47.64 11.94
N TYR A 29 8.42 48.24 10.93
CA TYR A 29 9.09 47.48 9.88
C TYR A 29 10.25 46.65 10.41
N GLU A 30 11.02 47.17 11.37
CA GLU A 30 12.09 46.41 12.00
C GLU A 30 11.54 45.15 12.69
N ASN A 31 10.47 45.30 13.47
CA ASN A 31 9.80 44.16 14.13
C ASN A 31 9.25 43.16 13.10
N GLU A 32 8.58 43.64 12.05
CA GLU A 32 8.02 42.78 11.01
C GLU A 32 9.10 41.99 10.27
N VAL A 33 10.22 42.63 9.92
CA VAL A 33 11.37 41.96 9.29
C VAL A 33 11.97 40.90 10.22
N GLN A 34 12.08 41.19 11.52
CA GLN A 34 12.55 40.21 12.51
C GLN A 34 11.60 39.01 12.60
N GLU A 35 10.29 39.25 12.66
CA GLU A 35 9.30 38.18 12.71
C GLU A 35 9.30 37.32 11.44
N LEU A 36 9.29 37.94 10.26
CA LEU A 36 9.36 37.23 8.98
C LEU A 36 10.64 36.41 8.86
N THR A 37 11.76 36.92 9.35
CA THR A 37 13.05 36.20 9.36
C THR A 37 12.96 34.95 10.25
N LEU A 38 12.31 35.05 11.42
CA LEU A 38 12.09 33.92 12.32
C LEU A 38 11.17 32.88 11.67
N GLN A 39 10.03 33.31 11.11
CA GLN A 39 9.08 32.43 10.44
C GLN A 39 9.74 31.71 9.25
N LEU A 40 10.55 32.43 8.46
CA LEU A 40 11.29 31.84 7.34
C LEU A 40 12.29 30.78 7.80
N ARG A 41 13.03 31.02 8.90
CA ARG A 41 13.94 30.04 9.47
C ARG A 41 13.20 28.78 9.92
N GLN A 42 12.08 28.94 10.63
CA GLN A 42 11.24 27.82 11.07
C GLN A 42 10.65 27.05 9.89
N ALA A 43 10.17 27.74 8.86
CA ALA A 43 9.63 27.11 7.65
C ALA A 43 10.70 26.29 6.92
N ARG A 44 11.91 26.83 6.79
CA ARG A 44 13.06 26.10 6.20
C ARG A 44 13.41 24.84 6.98
N GLU A 45 13.41 24.92 8.31
CA GLU A 45 13.67 23.75 9.16
C GLU A 45 12.58 22.67 8.99
N LYS A 46 11.30 23.07 8.97
CA LYS A 46 10.17 22.15 8.73
C LYS A 46 10.26 21.49 7.36
N ILE A 47 10.58 22.24 6.32
CA ILE A 47 10.76 21.71 4.96
C ILE A 47 11.91 20.70 4.93
N PHE A 48 13.04 21.02 5.56
CA PHE A 48 14.18 20.11 5.62
C PHE A 48 13.80 18.77 6.28
N LYS A 49 13.16 18.83 7.46
CA LYS A 49 12.65 17.64 8.15
C LYS A 49 11.67 16.84 7.29
N LEU A 50 10.78 17.52 6.56
CA LEU A 50 9.82 16.86 5.68
C LEU A 50 10.52 16.15 4.51
N VAL A 51 11.54 16.77 3.92
CA VAL A 51 12.34 16.16 2.85
C VAL A 51 13.10 14.93 3.36
N GLU A 52 13.68 15.01 4.56
CA GLU A 52 14.37 13.90 5.22
C GLU A 52 13.42 12.73 5.46
N MET A 53 12.27 12.96 6.11
CA MET A 53 11.24 11.93 6.32
C MET A 53 10.75 11.33 5.00
N HIS A 54 10.57 12.15 3.96
CA HIS A 54 10.16 11.66 2.65
C HIS A 54 11.22 10.75 2.01
N ALA A 55 12.50 11.08 2.16
CA ALA A 55 13.60 10.25 1.67
C ALA A 55 13.64 8.88 2.39
N GLU A 56 13.43 8.87 3.70
CA GLU A 56 13.33 7.63 4.49
C GLU A 56 12.16 6.75 4.04
N VAL A 57 10.96 7.33 3.94
CA VAL A 57 9.75 6.62 3.48
C VAL A 57 9.93 6.09 2.05
N ALA A 58 10.57 6.85 1.16
CA ALA A 58 10.86 6.40 -0.20
C ALA A 58 11.78 5.17 -0.21
N LYS A 59 12.81 5.16 0.65
CA LYS A 59 13.74 4.01 0.81
C LYS A 59 13.01 2.78 1.36
N GLU A 60 12.18 2.95 2.38
CA GLU A 60 11.38 1.86 2.95
C GLU A 60 10.42 1.27 1.91
N ARG A 61 9.70 2.13 1.19
CA ARG A 61 8.81 1.73 0.10
C ARG A 61 9.54 0.91 -0.95
N ASP A 62 10.73 1.32 -1.36
CA ASP A 62 11.51 0.61 -2.38
C ASP A 62 12.01 -0.75 -1.87
N THR A 63 12.38 -0.81 -0.59
CA THR A 63 12.72 -2.08 0.09
C THR A 63 11.52 -3.03 0.13
N LEU A 64 10.35 -2.54 0.52
CA LEU A 64 9.12 -3.33 0.57
C LEU A 64 8.68 -3.80 -0.83
N ARG A 65 8.85 -2.96 -1.86
CA ARG A 65 8.57 -3.35 -3.25
C ARG A 65 9.49 -4.47 -3.72
N ALA A 66 10.77 -4.41 -3.38
CA ALA A 66 11.72 -5.47 -3.71
C ALA A 66 11.33 -6.79 -3.00
N GLN A 67 11.01 -6.74 -1.70
CA GLN A 67 10.56 -7.90 -0.95
C GLN A 67 9.26 -8.50 -1.52
N LEU A 68 8.29 -7.65 -1.87
CA LEU A 68 7.04 -8.07 -2.50
C LEU A 68 7.29 -8.75 -3.85
N ALA A 69 8.21 -8.22 -4.67
CA ALA A 69 8.56 -8.80 -5.95
C ALA A 69 9.18 -10.20 -5.77
N THR A 70 10.09 -10.36 -4.81
CA THR A 70 10.69 -11.65 -4.45
C THR A 70 9.63 -12.63 -3.96
N ALA A 71 8.79 -12.24 -3.01
CA ALA A 71 7.73 -13.11 -2.47
C ALA A 71 6.73 -13.55 -3.55
N LYS A 72 6.39 -12.67 -4.51
CA LYS A 72 5.56 -13.03 -5.67
C LYS A 72 6.25 -14.05 -6.57
N ALA A 73 7.54 -13.88 -6.83
CA ALA A 73 8.31 -14.83 -7.64
C ALA A 73 8.40 -16.20 -6.97
N GLU A 74 8.68 -16.24 -5.67
CA GLU A 74 8.72 -17.47 -4.86
C GLU A 74 7.36 -18.18 -4.85
N THR A 75 6.27 -17.43 -4.66
CA THR A 75 4.90 -17.95 -4.68
C THR A 75 4.58 -18.53 -6.06
N ALA A 76 4.91 -17.83 -7.14
CA ALA A 76 4.71 -18.33 -8.50
C ALA A 76 5.51 -19.61 -8.76
N ALA A 77 6.77 -19.68 -8.30
CA ALA A 77 7.60 -20.87 -8.42
C ALA A 77 7.06 -22.05 -7.59
N ALA A 78 6.57 -21.79 -6.38
CA ALA A 78 5.93 -22.80 -5.54
C ALA A 78 4.65 -23.34 -6.18
N ASN A 79 3.84 -22.45 -6.76
CA ASN A 79 2.60 -22.85 -7.43
C ASN A 79 2.87 -23.71 -8.67
N ARG A 80 3.87 -23.36 -9.48
CA ARG A 80 4.33 -24.21 -10.61
C ARG A 80 4.77 -25.59 -10.14
N ARG A 81 5.57 -25.65 -9.08
CA ARG A 81 5.99 -26.94 -8.50
C ARG A 81 4.81 -27.76 -8.01
N ALA A 82 3.82 -27.13 -7.37
CA ALA A 82 2.60 -27.81 -6.93
C ALA A 82 1.83 -28.40 -8.11
N THR A 83 1.63 -27.64 -9.19
CA THR A 83 0.94 -28.13 -10.40
C THR A 83 1.71 -29.24 -11.10
N ASP A 84 3.04 -29.15 -11.16
CA ASP A 84 3.89 -30.17 -11.77
C ASP A 84 3.83 -31.49 -10.97
N ILE A 85 3.84 -31.39 -9.65
CA ILE A 85 3.69 -32.55 -8.76
C ILE A 85 2.29 -33.16 -8.94
N GLU A 86 1.23 -32.35 -8.84
CA GLU A 86 -0.16 -32.81 -8.96
C GLU A 86 -0.41 -33.54 -10.29
N THR A 87 0.04 -32.95 -11.39
CA THR A 87 -0.09 -33.56 -12.72
C THR A 87 0.66 -34.88 -12.79
N LYS A 88 1.93 -34.92 -12.37
CA LYS A 88 2.73 -36.15 -12.35
C LYS A 88 2.08 -37.24 -11.48
N THR A 89 1.63 -36.89 -10.27
CA THR A 89 0.99 -37.86 -9.37
C THR A 89 -0.32 -38.38 -9.92
N ASN A 90 -1.12 -37.55 -10.59
CA ASN A 90 -2.34 -38.00 -11.25
C ASN A 90 -2.04 -38.98 -12.39
N TRP A 91 -1.00 -38.72 -13.20
CA TRP A 91 -0.59 -39.64 -14.25
C TRP A 91 -0.13 -41.00 -13.69
N GLU A 92 0.69 -40.99 -12.64
CA GLU A 92 1.15 -42.20 -11.97
C GLU A 92 -0.02 -42.98 -11.35
N LEU A 93 -0.96 -42.29 -10.71
CA LEU A 93 -2.16 -42.90 -10.13
C LEU A 93 -3.05 -43.52 -11.21
N MET A 94 -3.25 -42.85 -12.33
CA MET A 94 -4.00 -43.39 -13.48
C MET A 94 -3.33 -44.62 -14.08
N ALA A 95 -2.00 -44.63 -14.21
CA ALA A 95 -1.25 -45.80 -14.69
C ALA A 95 -1.39 -46.99 -13.72
N ASN A 96 -1.20 -46.75 -12.42
CA ASN A 96 -1.36 -47.77 -11.39
C ASN A 96 -2.80 -48.31 -11.35
N ASN A 97 -3.79 -47.44 -11.46
CA ASN A 97 -5.20 -47.85 -11.49
C ASN A 97 -5.50 -48.75 -12.68
N LYS A 98 -4.94 -48.46 -13.87
CA LYS A 98 -5.04 -49.35 -15.04
C LYS A 98 -4.44 -50.73 -14.76
N HIS A 99 -3.23 -50.80 -14.20
CA HIS A 99 -2.60 -52.07 -13.84
C HIS A 99 -3.42 -52.86 -12.82
N ILE A 100 -3.96 -52.19 -11.80
CA ILE A 100 -4.83 -52.81 -10.80
C ILE A 100 -6.09 -53.38 -11.46
N THR A 101 -6.74 -52.62 -12.35
CA THR A 101 -7.92 -53.11 -13.09
C THR A 101 -7.59 -54.31 -13.96
N GLU A 102 -6.48 -54.28 -14.70
CA GLU A 102 -6.00 -55.38 -15.53
C GLU A 102 -5.80 -56.66 -14.69
N LEU A 103 -5.01 -56.57 -13.62
CA LEU A 103 -4.75 -57.70 -12.71
C LEU A 103 -6.04 -58.21 -12.06
N SER A 104 -6.95 -57.32 -11.67
CA SER A 104 -8.25 -57.69 -11.08
C SER A 104 -9.09 -58.50 -12.08
N THR A 105 -9.13 -58.09 -13.35
CA THR A 105 -9.84 -58.84 -14.40
C THR A 105 -9.22 -60.21 -14.65
N GLN A 106 -7.89 -60.32 -14.69
CA GLN A 106 -7.19 -61.59 -14.86
C GLN A 106 -7.45 -62.55 -13.70
N ILE A 107 -7.39 -62.06 -12.46
CA ILE A 107 -7.72 -62.87 -11.27
C ILE A 107 -9.15 -63.40 -11.35
N ARG A 108 -10.11 -62.57 -11.81
CA ARG A 108 -11.51 -62.97 -11.93
C ARG A 108 -11.72 -64.05 -12.99
N LEU A 109 -11.08 -63.89 -14.15
CA LEU A 109 -11.06 -64.91 -15.21
C LEU A 109 -10.49 -66.24 -14.72
N LEU A 110 -9.35 -66.23 -14.02
CA LEU A 110 -8.71 -67.44 -13.49
C LEU A 110 -9.55 -68.13 -12.41
N LYS A 111 -10.39 -67.39 -11.67
CA LYS A 111 -11.36 -67.93 -10.70
C LYS A 111 -12.64 -68.47 -11.35
N GLY A 112 -12.83 -68.28 -12.66
CA GLY A 112 -14.07 -68.67 -13.36
C GLY A 112 -15.25 -67.73 -13.11
N GLU A 113 -15.01 -66.54 -12.55
CA GLU A 113 -16.02 -65.50 -12.30
C GLU A 113 -16.14 -64.56 -13.52
N ASN A 114 -17.31 -63.95 -13.74
CA ASN A 114 -17.52 -63.02 -14.86
C ASN A 114 -16.73 -61.71 -14.65
N PRO A 115 -15.80 -61.34 -15.55
CA PRO A 115 -14.97 -60.12 -15.46
C PRO A 115 -15.75 -58.83 -15.25
N HIS A 116 -16.96 -58.75 -15.82
CA HIS A 116 -17.78 -57.53 -15.84
C HIS A 116 -18.87 -57.50 -14.76
N ALA A 117 -18.88 -58.48 -13.84
CA ALA A 117 -19.80 -58.46 -12.71
C ALA A 117 -19.48 -57.27 -11.78
N ASP A 118 -20.53 -56.56 -11.37
CA ASP A 118 -20.45 -55.43 -10.45
C ASP A 118 -19.88 -55.91 -9.09
N PRO A 119 -18.72 -55.39 -8.63
CA PRO A 119 -18.13 -55.83 -7.36
C PRO A 119 -18.98 -55.45 -6.14
N PHE A 120 -19.83 -54.43 -6.29
CA PHE A 120 -20.67 -53.89 -5.21
C PHE A 120 -22.13 -53.84 -5.66
N PRO A 121 -22.83 -54.99 -5.71
CA PRO A 121 -24.22 -55.01 -6.12
C PRO A 121 -25.06 -54.13 -5.18
N HIS A 122 -25.64 -53.07 -5.74
CA HIS A 122 -26.57 -52.22 -5.00
C HIS A 122 -27.85 -53.02 -4.70
N GLN A 123 -28.03 -53.41 -3.44
CA GLN A 123 -29.26 -54.02 -2.96
C GLN A 123 -30.35 -52.93 -2.97
N ARG A 124 -31.25 -52.93 -3.96
CA ARG A 124 -32.45 -52.09 -3.92
C ARG A 124 -33.34 -52.63 -2.82
N ASP A 125 -33.34 -51.93 -1.69
CA ASP A 125 -34.23 -52.23 -0.57
C ASP A 125 -35.67 -51.82 -0.96
N ASN A 126 -36.42 -52.77 -1.54
CA ASN A 126 -37.82 -52.58 -1.96
C ASN A 126 -38.79 -52.76 -0.78
N SER A 127 -38.44 -52.21 0.39
CA SER A 127 -39.27 -52.29 1.59
C SER A 127 -40.22 -51.08 1.67
N ARG A 128 -41.27 -51.09 0.84
CA ARG A 128 -42.49 -50.29 1.01
C ARG A 128 -43.71 -51.15 0.73
N THR A 129 -44.22 -51.79 1.78
CA THR A 129 -45.63 -52.15 2.00
C THR A 129 -45.83 -52.39 3.48
#